data_AF-A0A0N4XCE7-F1
#
_entry.id   AF-A0A0N4XCE7-F1
#
_cell.length_a   1.000
_cell.length_b   1.000
_cell.length_c   1.000
_cell.angle_alpha   90.00
_cell.angle_beta   90.00
_cell.angle_gamma   90.00
#
_symmetry.space_group_name_H-M   'P 1'
#
loop_
_entity.id
_entity.type
_entity.pdbx_description
1 polymer ?
#
loop_
_entity_poly.entity_id
_entity_poly.type
_entity_poly.pdbx_seq_one_letter_code
_entity_poly.pdbx_strand_id
1 'polypeptide(L)'
;MRKYDQMIGSAKDNFADIPQCGGAVDECTICCKTSDIFGLGSCRHPICIECAIRIRVLSNCTQCPVCRANMDTTIELSFPSFDHHDEKRFGIRFENKDVVARYEKYLAHVCKLCRSSNGERLEFPTFVALRHHMSSAHELTYCHICTDNIILFSRERKTYTRDALQRHIRSGDRDDSSLKGHPSCLFCDQRFFDEEFRYRHLRKEHFFCQFCETEGKHMNVFFEGHAELVSHYKEHHFLCDFEECKTMGIAFSNQVDLKLHQVPFSNAIFHLTRREGPPPSAPNLPVARREKIALVQQEQAPSRPAEEFVVVPSAQSRRPVVRYNVAPAYTPQTEDFPTLNNSRPDPSLNVSSA
;
A
#
# COMPACT_ATOMS: atom_id res chain seq x y z
N MET A 1 2.25 -22.95 -32.37
CA MET A 1 3.64 -22.45 -32.46
C MET A 1 3.70 -20.96 -32.76
N ARG A 2 3.17 -20.45 -33.90
CA ARG A 2 3.21 -19.00 -34.24
C ARG A 2 2.76 -18.00 -33.15
N LYS A 3 1.74 -18.33 -32.34
CA LYS A 3 1.31 -17.48 -31.21
C LYS A 3 2.30 -17.49 -30.04
N TYR A 4 2.94 -18.63 -29.77
CA TYR A 4 4.00 -18.75 -28.76
C TYR A 4 5.28 -18.04 -29.23
N ASP A 5 5.62 -18.15 -30.52
CA ASP A 5 6.76 -17.45 -31.10
C ASP A 5 6.56 -15.92 -31.14
N GLN A 6 5.33 -15.44 -31.37
CA GLN A 6 4.96 -14.02 -31.25
C GLN A 6 5.03 -13.53 -29.79
N MET A 7 4.59 -14.34 -28.83
CA MET A 7 4.72 -14.02 -27.40
C MET A 7 6.19 -13.94 -26.95
N ILE A 8 7.06 -14.82 -27.47
CA ILE A 8 8.51 -14.77 -27.21
C ILE A 8 9.17 -13.60 -27.96
N GLY A 9 8.70 -13.24 -29.16
CA GLY A 9 9.19 -12.09 -29.93
C GLY A 9 8.90 -10.75 -29.25
N SER A 10 7.68 -10.54 -28.75
CA SER A 10 7.33 -9.34 -27.95
C SER A 10 8.02 -9.30 -26.59
N ALA A 11 8.45 -10.44 -26.04
CA ALA A 11 9.25 -10.49 -24.81
C ALA A 11 10.73 -10.15 -25.03
N LYS A 12 11.23 -10.22 -26.28
CA LYS A 12 12.62 -9.90 -26.66
C LYS A 12 12.81 -8.46 -27.12
N ASP A 13 11.74 -7.79 -27.57
CA ASP A 13 11.82 -6.38 -27.91
C ASP A 13 11.89 -5.54 -26.64
N ASN A 14 13.07 -5.00 -26.35
CA ASN A 14 13.27 -4.06 -25.24
C ASN A 14 12.56 -2.71 -25.45
N PHE A 15 11.80 -2.53 -26.56
CA PHE A 15 11.05 -1.36 -27.01
C PHE A 15 11.81 -0.02 -27.13
N ALA A 16 13.01 0.07 -26.55
CA ALA A 16 13.89 1.22 -26.53
C ALA A 16 15.24 0.94 -27.23
N ASP A 17 15.31 -0.15 -28.00
CA ASP A 17 16.47 -0.53 -28.82
C ASP A 17 17.82 -0.38 -28.07
N ILE A 18 17.82 -0.83 -26.80
CA ILE A 18 18.97 -0.70 -25.90
C ILE A 18 20.00 -1.75 -26.32
N PRO A 19 21.17 -1.35 -26.84
CA PRO A 19 22.19 -2.30 -27.26
C PRO A 19 22.81 -2.98 -26.05
N GLN A 20 22.97 -4.31 -26.10
CA GLN A 20 23.86 -5.03 -25.19
C GLN A 20 25.29 -4.81 -25.66
N CYS A 21 26.20 -4.44 -24.77
CA CYS A 21 27.63 -4.47 -25.07
C CYS A 21 28.02 -5.93 -25.08
N GLY A 22 28.86 -6.35 -26.03
CA GLY A 22 29.44 -7.69 -26.06
C GLY A 22 30.43 -7.99 -24.91
N GLY A 23 30.21 -7.43 -23.72
CA GLY A 23 30.96 -7.72 -22.51
C GLY A 23 30.46 -9.00 -21.82
N ALA A 24 31.06 -9.35 -20.69
CA ALA A 24 30.61 -10.46 -19.86
C ALA A 24 29.21 -10.16 -19.31
N VAL A 25 28.26 -11.06 -19.56
CA VAL A 25 26.87 -10.95 -19.12
C VAL A 25 26.67 -11.85 -17.92
N ASP A 26 26.09 -11.32 -16.85
CA ASP A 26 25.75 -12.06 -15.64
C ASP A 26 24.25 -11.99 -15.35
N GLU A 27 23.74 -12.92 -14.55
CA GLU A 27 22.33 -12.95 -14.13
C GLU A 27 22.11 -12.08 -12.88
N CYS A 28 21.08 -11.24 -12.91
CA CYS A 28 20.71 -10.45 -11.74
C CYS A 28 20.01 -11.28 -10.67
N THR A 29 20.52 -11.24 -9.44
CA THR A 29 19.94 -11.92 -8.27
C THR A 29 18.54 -11.44 -7.86
N ILE A 30 18.08 -10.30 -8.39
CA ILE A 30 16.79 -9.69 -8.04
C ILE A 30 15.71 -10.00 -9.08
N CYS A 31 16.01 -9.77 -10.37
CA CYS A 31 15.04 -9.95 -11.44
C CYS A 31 15.27 -11.21 -12.27
N CYS A 32 16.35 -11.97 -12.01
CA CYS A 32 16.74 -13.17 -12.75
C CYS A 32 16.91 -12.93 -14.27
N LYS A 33 17.16 -11.68 -14.67
CA LYS A 33 17.46 -11.31 -16.06
C LYS A 33 18.96 -11.18 -16.24
N THR A 34 19.42 -11.55 -17.43
CA THR A 34 20.80 -11.34 -17.88
C THR A 34 21.06 -9.86 -18.14
N SER A 35 22.16 -9.34 -17.60
CA SER A 35 22.59 -7.95 -17.75
C SER A 35 24.10 -7.89 -17.94
N ASP A 36 24.58 -6.93 -18.71
CA ASP A 36 26.00 -6.62 -18.89
C ASP A 36 26.44 -5.43 -18.03
N ILE A 37 25.49 -4.69 -17.45
CA ILE A 37 25.74 -3.57 -16.55
C ILE A 37 25.19 -3.85 -15.17
N PHE A 38 26.04 -3.65 -14.16
CA PHE A 38 25.70 -3.77 -12.75
C PHE A 38 26.10 -2.51 -11.99
N GLY A 39 25.20 -2.06 -11.12
CA GLY A 39 25.47 -1.06 -10.11
C GLY A 39 25.94 -1.72 -8.81
N LEU A 40 26.86 -1.05 -8.12
CA LEU A 40 27.38 -1.45 -6.81
C LEU A 40 27.12 -0.34 -5.79
N GLY A 41 26.56 -0.72 -4.65
CA GLY A 41 26.47 0.16 -3.48
C GLY A 41 27.68 0.04 -2.55
N SER A 42 27.68 0.83 -1.46
CA SER A 42 28.68 0.72 -0.38
C SER A 42 28.74 -0.69 0.24
N CYS A 43 27.60 -1.39 0.25
CA CYS A 43 27.49 -2.78 0.70
C CYS A 43 27.99 -3.83 -0.32
N ARG A 44 28.48 -3.42 -1.49
CA ARG A 44 29.05 -4.27 -2.56
C ARG A 44 28.15 -5.40 -3.09
N HIS A 45 26.84 -5.29 -2.92
CA HIS A 45 25.89 -6.20 -3.57
C HIS A 45 25.66 -5.77 -5.03
N PRO A 46 25.96 -6.62 -6.03
CA PRO A 46 25.74 -6.30 -7.44
C PRO A 46 24.25 -6.33 -7.80
N ILE A 47 23.80 -5.29 -8.51
CA ILE A 47 22.40 -5.14 -8.93
C ILE A 47 22.40 -4.72 -10.40
N CYS A 48 21.63 -5.38 -11.28
CA CYS A 48 21.60 -4.98 -12.69
C CYS A 48 21.07 -3.55 -12.86
N ILE A 49 21.42 -2.92 -13.99
CA ILE A 49 20.97 -1.56 -14.31
C ILE A 49 19.45 -1.38 -14.22
N GLU A 50 18.65 -2.34 -14.70
CA GLU A 50 17.18 -2.24 -14.60
C GLU A 50 16.70 -2.14 -13.15
N CYS A 51 17.18 -3.04 -12.30
CA CYS A 51 16.80 -3.07 -10.88
C CYS A 51 17.33 -1.85 -10.14
N ALA A 52 18.56 -1.42 -10.46
CA ALA A 52 19.14 -0.21 -9.89
C ALA A 52 18.28 1.01 -10.21
N ILE A 53 17.85 1.19 -11.46
CA ILE A 53 16.99 2.31 -11.85
C ILE A 53 15.59 2.19 -11.21
N ARG A 54 14.95 1.01 -11.22
CA ARG A 54 13.63 0.84 -10.59
C ARG A 54 13.66 1.22 -9.11
N ILE A 55 14.70 0.82 -8.38
CA ILE A 55 14.81 1.08 -6.94
C ILE A 55 15.23 2.54 -6.68
N ARG A 56 16.34 2.99 -7.26
CA ARG A 56 16.90 4.32 -6.95
C ARG A 56 16.13 5.46 -7.56
N VAL A 57 15.73 5.33 -8.82
CA VAL A 57 15.18 6.43 -9.61
C VAL A 57 13.66 6.40 -9.55
N LEU A 58 13.04 5.27 -9.93
CA LEU A 58 11.59 5.21 -10.05
C LEU A 58 10.88 5.10 -8.68
N SER A 59 11.49 4.41 -7.71
CA SER A 59 10.94 4.27 -6.35
C SER A 59 11.53 5.23 -5.32
N ASN A 60 12.55 6.01 -5.71
CA ASN A 60 13.27 6.92 -4.83
C ASN A 60 13.74 6.27 -3.51
N CYS A 61 14.19 5.00 -3.59
CA CYS A 61 14.59 4.22 -2.44
C CYS A 61 16.13 4.10 -2.37
N THR A 62 16.71 4.50 -1.24
CA THR A 62 18.16 4.47 -1.00
C THR A 62 18.65 3.19 -0.29
N GLN A 63 17.75 2.24 -0.02
CA GLN A 63 18.09 0.99 0.62
C GLN A 63 18.55 -0.07 -0.37
N CYS A 64 19.53 -0.86 0.02
CA CYS A 64 19.93 -2.03 -0.73
C CYS A 64 18.80 -3.08 -0.73
N PRO A 65 18.34 -3.58 -1.89
CA PRO A 65 17.32 -4.63 -1.95
C PRO A 65 17.78 -5.96 -1.34
N VAL A 66 19.10 -6.20 -1.25
CA VAL A 66 19.67 -7.45 -0.72
C VAL A 66 19.82 -7.40 0.80
N CYS A 67 20.57 -6.41 1.32
CA CYS A 67 20.89 -6.33 2.75
C CYS A 67 20.14 -5.23 3.53
N ARG A 68 19.32 -4.41 2.85
CA ARG A 68 18.57 -3.28 3.43
C ARG A 68 19.42 -2.15 4.03
N ALA A 69 20.74 -2.21 3.89
CA ALA A 69 21.61 -1.10 4.27
C ALA A 69 21.26 0.16 3.45
N ASN A 70 21.20 1.32 4.11
CA ASN A 70 21.15 2.60 3.42
C ASN A 70 22.47 2.80 2.68
N MET A 71 22.39 3.10 1.39
CA MET A 71 23.56 3.45 0.59
C MET A 71 23.43 4.92 0.26
N ASP A 72 23.92 5.75 1.19
CA ASP A 72 24.13 7.17 0.93
C ASP A 72 25.28 7.29 -0.07
N THR A 73 25.17 8.27 -0.94
CA THR A 73 26.02 8.47 -2.12
C THR A 73 27.42 8.93 -1.74
N THR A 74 28.17 8.10 -1.04
CA THR A 74 29.53 8.46 -0.66
C THR A 74 30.38 7.20 -0.67
N ILE A 75 30.77 6.80 -1.87
CA ILE A 75 32.10 6.23 -2.01
C ILE A 75 32.87 7.27 -2.80
N GLU A 76 33.63 8.17 -2.21
CA GLU A 76 34.57 9.01 -2.96
C GLU A 76 35.61 8.08 -3.60
N LEU A 77 35.28 7.53 -4.76
CA LEU A 77 36.24 6.92 -5.65
C LEU A 77 36.47 7.96 -6.74
N SER A 78 37.74 8.25 -6.96
CA SER A 78 38.31 9.25 -7.87
C SER A 78 37.95 8.98 -9.34
N PHE A 79 36.66 8.87 -9.64
CA PHE A 79 36.14 8.82 -10.98
C PHE A 79 35.73 10.24 -11.38
N PRO A 80 36.11 10.70 -12.58
CA PRO A 80 35.60 11.97 -13.08
C PRO A 80 34.07 11.90 -13.13
N SER A 81 33.40 12.81 -12.42
CA SER A 81 31.94 12.94 -12.53
C SER A 81 31.58 13.29 -13.98
N PHE A 82 30.56 12.64 -14.51
CA PHE A 82 30.01 12.97 -15.83
C PHE A 82 29.01 14.15 -15.77
N ASP A 83 28.81 14.74 -14.58
CA ASP A 83 27.88 15.83 -14.23
C ASP A 83 26.47 15.65 -14.83
N HIS A 84 25.99 14.41 -14.83
CA HIS A 84 24.62 14.13 -15.21
C HIS A 84 23.69 14.58 -14.07
N HIS A 85 22.63 15.32 -14.39
CA HIS A 85 21.70 15.93 -13.42
C HIS A 85 21.20 14.94 -12.35
N ASP A 86 20.96 13.69 -12.75
CA ASP A 86 20.42 12.64 -11.88
C ASP A 86 21.44 12.03 -10.91
N GLU A 87 22.75 12.25 -11.08
CA GLU A 87 23.77 11.78 -10.14
C GLU A 87 23.54 12.34 -8.74
N LYS A 88 23.35 13.65 -8.65
CA LYS A 88 23.07 14.36 -7.39
C LYS A 88 21.67 14.05 -6.86
N ARG A 89 20.68 13.96 -7.76
CA ARG A 89 19.27 13.79 -7.40
C ARG A 89 18.96 12.41 -6.79
N PHE A 90 19.51 11.34 -7.37
CA PHE A 90 19.21 9.97 -6.95
C PHE A 90 20.38 9.26 -6.27
N GLY A 91 21.51 9.95 -6.16
CA GLY A 91 22.66 9.38 -5.52
C GLY A 91 23.31 8.26 -6.32
N ILE A 92 23.48 8.48 -7.61
CA ILE A 92 24.07 7.53 -8.55
C ILE A 92 25.34 8.11 -9.15
N ARG A 93 26.24 7.25 -9.64
CA ARG A 93 27.38 7.68 -10.45
C ARG A 93 27.60 6.71 -11.58
N PHE A 94 28.01 7.26 -12.72
CA PHE A 94 28.27 6.47 -13.91
C PHE A 94 29.77 6.23 -14.09
N GLU A 95 30.12 5.05 -14.57
CA GLU A 95 31.52 4.69 -14.83
C GLU A 95 32.00 5.23 -16.19
N ASN A 96 31.15 5.20 -17.20
CA ASN A 96 31.47 5.62 -18.55
C ASN A 96 30.26 6.25 -19.27
N LYS A 97 30.51 6.89 -20.41
CA LYS A 97 29.48 7.53 -21.24
C LYS A 97 28.47 6.53 -21.81
N ASP A 98 28.88 5.29 -22.04
CA ASP A 98 27.99 4.24 -22.58
C ASP A 98 26.89 3.86 -21.58
N VAL A 99 27.23 3.78 -20.29
CA VAL A 99 26.24 3.53 -19.23
C VAL A 99 25.29 4.72 -19.09
N VAL A 100 25.77 5.97 -19.22
CA VAL A 100 24.91 7.16 -19.23
C VAL A 100 23.89 7.08 -20.37
N ALA A 101 24.34 6.84 -21.61
CA ALA A 101 23.45 6.74 -22.76
C ALA A 101 22.39 5.64 -22.61
N ARG A 102 22.74 4.50 -22.00
CA ARG A 102 21.77 3.43 -21.72
C ARG A 102 20.82 3.79 -20.60
N TYR A 103 21.31 4.41 -19.54
CA TYR A 103 20.49 4.92 -18.44
C TYR A 103 19.40 5.87 -18.96
N GLU A 104 19.77 6.81 -19.83
CA GLU A 104 18.84 7.72 -20.48
C GLU A 104 17.82 6.95 -21.35
N LYS A 105 18.26 5.99 -22.17
CA LYS A 105 17.34 5.11 -22.92
C LYS A 105 16.40 4.29 -22.04
N TYR A 106 16.85 3.88 -20.85
CA TYR A 106 16.00 3.19 -19.88
C TYR A 106 14.87 4.08 -19.37
N LEU A 107 15.11 5.38 -19.24
CA LEU A 107 14.14 6.37 -18.75
C LEU A 107 13.32 7.02 -19.88
N ALA A 108 13.77 6.93 -21.13
CA ALA A 108 13.11 7.51 -22.29
C ALA A 108 11.63 7.10 -22.41
N HIS A 109 10.78 8.08 -22.73
CA HIS A 109 9.36 7.87 -22.97
C HIS A 109 9.11 7.60 -24.45
N VAL A 110 9.17 6.33 -24.85
CA VAL A 110 9.06 5.93 -26.26
C VAL A 110 7.68 5.38 -26.60
N CYS A 111 7.17 5.73 -27.80
CA CYS A 111 5.97 5.09 -28.34
C CYS A 111 6.28 3.68 -28.84
N LYS A 112 5.40 2.73 -28.48
CA LYS A 112 5.55 1.32 -28.85
C LYS A 112 5.13 1.01 -30.29
N LEU A 113 4.43 1.94 -30.94
CA LEU A 113 3.80 1.73 -32.25
C LEU A 113 4.41 2.64 -33.33
N CYS A 114 4.78 3.87 -33.00
CA CYS A 114 5.37 4.81 -33.94
C CYS A 114 6.89 4.63 -34.10
N ARG A 115 7.34 4.77 -35.35
CA ARG A 115 8.75 4.96 -35.71
C ARG A 115 8.89 6.26 -36.53
N SER A 116 9.99 6.97 -36.32
CA SER A 116 10.39 8.15 -37.08
C SER A 116 10.85 7.76 -38.49
N SER A 117 11.02 8.75 -39.36
CA SER A 117 11.54 8.58 -40.74
C SER A 117 12.88 7.86 -40.79
N ASN A 118 13.68 7.98 -39.73
CA ASN A 118 15.02 7.39 -39.62
C ASN A 118 14.98 5.95 -39.07
N GLY A 119 13.79 5.38 -38.84
CA GLY A 119 13.60 4.03 -38.32
C GLY A 119 13.64 3.90 -36.79
N GLU A 120 14.01 4.96 -36.08
CA GLU A 120 14.04 5.05 -34.61
C GLU A 120 12.64 5.18 -34.01
N ARG A 121 12.46 4.76 -32.75
CA ARG A 121 11.19 4.93 -32.02
C ARG A 121 10.94 6.40 -31.75
N LEU A 122 9.67 6.81 -31.77
CA LEU A 122 9.32 8.19 -31.43
C LEU A 122 9.43 8.40 -29.91
N GLU A 123 10.34 9.29 -29.51
CA GLU A 123 10.59 9.64 -28.11
C GLU A 123 9.88 10.92 -27.69
N PHE A 124 9.48 10.98 -26.41
CA PHE A 124 8.78 12.10 -25.83
C PHE A 124 9.52 12.64 -24.60
N PRO A 125 9.49 13.95 -24.35
CA PRO A 125 10.21 14.56 -23.23
C PRO A 125 9.60 14.18 -21.87
N THR A 126 8.30 13.85 -21.82
CA THR A 126 7.61 13.50 -20.58
C THR A 126 6.63 12.35 -20.79
N PHE A 127 6.34 11.62 -19.71
CA PHE A 127 5.31 10.58 -19.74
C PHE A 127 3.92 11.13 -20.10
N VAL A 128 3.61 12.37 -19.71
CA VAL A 128 2.35 13.03 -20.05
C VAL A 128 2.23 13.26 -21.56
N ALA A 129 3.32 13.70 -22.21
CA ALA A 129 3.35 13.86 -23.66
C ALA A 129 3.17 12.51 -24.38
N LEU A 130 3.83 11.44 -23.91
CA LEU A 130 3.63 10.09 -24.42
C LEU A 130 2.17 9.62 -24.23
N ARG A 131 1.58 9.85 -23.06
CA ARG A 131 0.18 9.48 -22.76
C ARG A 131 -0.80 10.19 -23.69
N HIS A 132 -0.60 11.49 -23.93
CA HIS A 132 -1.41 12.26 -24.86
C HIS A 132 -1.28 11.71 -26.29
N HIS A 133 -0.06 11.46 -26.75
CA HIS A 133 0.20 10.86 -28.06
C HIS A 133 -0.47 9.49 -28.23
N MET A 134 -0.32 8.59 -27.24
CA MET A 134 -0.97 7.27 -27.29
C MET A 134 -2.49 7.39 -27.40
N SER A 135 -3.09 8.36 -26.71
CA SER A 135 -4.53 8.58 -26.76
C SER A 135 -5.00 9.15 -28.10
N SER A 136 -4.25 10.11 -28.68
CA SER A 136 -4.68 10.82 -29.89
C SER A 136 -4.31 10.09 -31.18
N ALA A 137 -3.13 9.46 -31.24
CA ALA A 137 -2.63 8.80 -32.44
C ALA A 137 -3.03 7.31 -32.51
N HIS A 138 -3.30 6.67 -31.38
CA HIS A 138 -3.52 5.23 -31.31
C HIS A 138 -4.81 4.81 -30.61
N GLU A 139 -5.61 5.76 -30.09
CA GLU A 139 -6.83 5.47 -29.32
C GLU A 139 -6.57 4.52 -28.12
N LEU A 140 -5.34 4.56 -27.61
CA LEU A 140 -4.85 3.71 -26.54
C LEU A 140 -4.56 4.56 -25.30
N THR A 141 -5.01 4.08 -24.15
CA THR A 141 -4.94 4.81 -22.88
C THR A 141 -4.27 3.98 -21.80
N TYR A 142 -3.62 4.65 -20.86
CA TYR A 142 -3.04 4.04 -19.66
C TYR A 142 -4.05 4.09 -18.51
N CYS A 143 -4.09 3.03 -17.69
CA CYS A 143 -4.87 3.05 -16.45
C CYS A 143 -4.22 4.01 -15.44
N HIS A 144 -4.95 5.05 -15.02
CA HIS A 144 -4.44 6.06 -14.08
C HIS A 144 -4.09 5.46 -12.71
N ILE A 145 -4.89 4.51 -12.22
CA ILE A 145 -4.63 3.84 -10.94
C ILE A 145 -3.30 3.06 -11.03
N CYS A 146 -3.07 2.33 -12.11
CA CYS A 146 -1.79 1.64 -12.30
C CYS A 146 -0.61 2.60 -12.55
N THR A 147 -0.84 3.76 -13.20
CA THR A 147 0.26 4.71 -13.43
C THR A 147 0.83 5.24 -12.14
N ASP A 148 -0.04 5.45 -11.16
CA ASP A 148 0.28 6.13 -9.92
C ASP A 148 0.77 5.16 -8.84
N ASN A 149 0.31 3.90 -8.89
CA ASN A 149 0.58 2.90 -7.83
C ASN A 149 1.61 1.83 -8.23
N ILE A 150 1.90 1.64 -9.52
CA ILE A 150 2.88 0.64 -9.99
C ILE A 150 4.12 1.32 -10.56
N ILE A 151 5.27 0.93 -10.01
CA ILE A 151 6.59 1.38 -10.42
C ILE A 151 7.05 0.55 -11.62
N LEU A 152 6.83 1.11 -12.81
CA LEU A 152 7.21 0.51 -14.09
C LEU A 152 7.92 1.53 -14.96
N PHE A 153 8.83 1.06 -15.81
CA PHE A 153 9.32 1.89 -16.90
C PHE A 153 8.17 2.24 -17.85
N SER A 154 8.23 3.40 -18.49
CA SER A 154 7.21 3.84 -19.46
C SER A 154 6.93 2.80 -20.54
N ARG A 155 7.99 2.12 -20.99
CA ARG A 155 7.91 1.03 -21.97
C ARG A 155 7.32 -0.27 -21.45
N GLU A 156 7.27 -0.49 -20.14
CA GLU A 156 6.66 -1.69 -19.54
C GLU A 156 5.17 -1.51 -19.30
N ARG A 157 4.70 -0.26 -19.23
CA ARG A 157 3.29 0.05 -18.96
C ARG A 157 2.38 -0.46 -20.08
N LYS A 158 1.34 -1.21 -19.69
CA LYS A 158 0.30 -1.67 -20.61
C LYS A 158 -0.59 -0.52 -21.06
N THR A 159 -1.06 -0.60 -22.29
CA THR A 159 -1.98 0.35 -22.91
C THR A 159 -3.24 -0.37 -23.33
N TYR A 160 -4.39 0.28 -23.16
CA TYR A 160 -5.70 -0.32 -23.32
C TYR A 160 -6.55 0.49 -24.30
N THR A 161 -7.34 -0.21 -25.12
CA THR A 161 -8.49 0.42 -25.77
C THR A 161 -9.52 0.79 -24.70
N ARG A 162 -10.47 1.67 -25.03
CA ARG A 162 -11.52 2.12 -24.11
C ARG A 162 -12.23 0.94 -23.42
N ASP A 163 -12.66 -0.05 -24.19
CA ASP A 163 -13.42 -1.20 -23.67
C ASP A 163 -12.52 -2.16 -22.88
N ALA A 164 -11.25 -2.29 -23.27
CA ALA A 164 -10.28 -3.06 -22.53
C ALA A 164 -9.95 -2.43 -21.18
N LEU A 165 -9.85 -1.09 -21.11
CA LEU A 165 -9.62 -0.38 -19.86
C LEU A 165 -10.79 -0.54 -18.89
N GLN A 166 -12.02 -0.44 -19.37
CA GLN A 166 -13.21 -0.65 -18.55
C GLN A 166 -13.32 -2.07 -17.99
N ARG A 167 -12.81 -3.05 -18.74
CA ARG A 167 -12.71 -4.44 -18.26
C ARG A 167 -11.59 -4.59 -17.23
N HIS A 168 -10.42 -4.06 -17.53
CA HIS A 168 -9.27 -4.03 -16.63
C HIS A 168 -9.65 -3.46 -15.25
N ILE A 169 -10.33 -2.32 -15.23
CA ILE A 169 -10.78 -1.67 -13.99
C ILE A 169 -11.79 -2.53 -13.20
N ARG A 170 -12.70 -3.24 -13.88
CA ARG A 170 -13.79 -3.97 -13.22
C ARG A 170 -13.41 -5.38 -12.77
N SER A 171 -12.64 -6.11 -13.58
CA SER A 171 -12.40 -7.54 -13.39
C SER A 171 -10.95 -7.95 -13.61
N GLY A 172 -10.05 -6.99 -13.88
CA GLY A 172 -8.64 -7.27 -14.20
C GLY A 172 -8.40 -7.60 -15.66
N ASP A 173 -7.14 -7.94 -15.95
CA ASP A 173 -6.69 -8.36 -17.28
C ASP A 173 -7.01 -9.83 -17.51
N ARG A 174 -7.23 -10.21 -18.79
CA ARG A 174 -7.45 -11.62 -19.15
C ARG A 174 -6.18 -12.46 -19.05
N ASP A 175 -5.04 -11.81 -19.27
CA ASP A 175 -3.74 -12.47 -19.39
C ASP A 175 -2.99 -12.51 -18.05
N ASP A 176 -3.37 -11.66 -17.07
CA ASP A 176 -2.74 -11.58 -15.76
C ASP A 176 -3.77 -11.83 -14.64
N SER A 177 -3.72 -13.02 -14.03
CA SER A 177 -4.56 -13.38 -12.87
C SER A 177 -4.15 -12.68 -11.57
N SER A 178 -3.04 -11.93 -11.57
CA SER A 178 -2.47 -11.34 -10.35
C SER A 178 -3.26 -10.13 -9.82
N LEU A 179 -3.96 -9.39 -10.68
CA LEU A 179 -4.83 -8.27 -10.28
C LEU A 179 -6.28 -8.55 -10.68
N LYS A 180 -7.17 -8.72 -9.70
CA LYS A 180 -8.61 -8.98 -9.89
C LYS A 180 -9.43 -7.71 -10.25
N GLY A 181 -8.78 -6.69 -10.80
CA GLY A 181 -9.34 -5.36 -11.06
C GLY A 181 -9.19 -4.40 -9.89
N HIS A 182 -9.66 -3.16 -10.08
CA HIS A 182 -9.55 -2.09 -9.09
C HIS A 182 -10.82 -2.02 -8.23
N PRO A 183 -10.73 -2.39 -6.94
CA PRO A 183 -11.89 -2.44 -6.06
C PRO A 183 -12.49 -1.04 -5.88
N SER A 184 -13.82 -0.96 -5.96
CA SER A 184 -14.56 0.28 -5.73
C SER A 184 -14.92 0.44 -4.25
N CYS A 185 -15.05 1.68 -3.79
CA CYS A 185 -15.74 1.95 -2.54
C CYS A 185 -17.20 1.49 -2.61
N LEU A 186 -17.78 1.16 -1.47
CA LEU A 186 -19.19 0.77 -1.35
C LEU A 186 -20.12 1.99 -1.24
N PHE A 187 -19.58 3.15 -0.86
CA PHE A 187 -20.35 4.35 -0.53
C PHE A 187 -20.05 5.53 -1.46
N CYS A 188 -18.97 5.47 -2.25
CA CYS A 188 -18.60 6.53 -3.19
C CYS A 188 -18.06 5.94 -4.50
N ASP A 189 -17.96 6.78 -5.53
CA ASP A 189 -17.54 6.37 -6.88
C ASP A 189 -16.02 6.22 -7.05
N GLN A 190 -15.25 6.15 -5.95
CA GLN A 190 -13.80 6.00 -6.00
C GLN A 190 -13.40 4.53 -6.19
N ARG A 191 -12.29 4.33 -6.92
CA ARG A 191 -11.66 3.03 -7.12
C ARG A 191 -10.21 3.07 -6.67
N PHE A 192 -9.76 1.95 -6.13
CA PHE A 192 -8.45 1.84 -5.48
C PHE A 192 -7.56 0.82 -6.18
N PHE A 193 -6.27 0.89 -5.88
CA PHE A 193 -5.31 -0.04 -6.47
C PHE A 193 -5.57 -1.48 -6.04
N ASP A 194 -5.77 -1.68 -4.74
CA ASP A 194 -6.04 -2.96 -4.09
C ASP A 194 -7.05 -2.79 -2.93
N GLU A 195 -7.34 -3.89 -2.23
CA GLU A 195 -8.25 -3.88 -1.08
C GLU A 195 -7.69 -3.14 0.14
N GLU A 196 -6.37 -3.06 0.31
CA GLU A 196 -5.73 -2.35 1.42
C GLU A 196 -5.90 -0.83 1.30
N PHE A 197 -5.72 -0.28 0.10
CA PHE A 197 -5.98 1.13 -0.21
C PHE A 197 -7.47 1.45 -0.04
N ARG A 198 -8.36 0.58 -0.55
CA ARG A 198 -9.80 0.75 -0.33
C ARG A 198 -10.14 0.75 1.16
N TYR A 199 -9.57 -0.17 1.92
CA TYR A 199 -9.81 -0.27 3.35
C TYR A 199 -9.31 0.95 4.12
N ARG A 200 -8.12 1.46 3.77
CA ARG A 200 -7.59 2.71 4.32
C ARG A 200 -8.49 3.90 4.03
N HIS A 201 -9.07 3.95 2.84
CA HIS A 201 -10.08 4.96 2.49
C HIS A 201 -11.35 4.81 3.33
N LEU A 202 -11.90 3.60 3.46
CA LEU A 202 -13.07 3.33 4.29
C LEU A 202 -12.87 3.78 5.74
N ARG A 203 -11.70 3.49 6.32
CA ARG A 203 -11.32 3.91 7.68
C ARG A 203 -11.23 5.43 7.87
N LYS A 204 -10.96 6.17 6.81
CA LYS A 204 -10.69 7.61 6.87
C LYS A 204 -11.92 8.45 6.50
N GLU A 205 -12.65 8.03 5.47
CA GLU A 205 -13.71 8.83 4.85
C GLU A 205 -15.13 8.34 5.22
N HIS A 206 -15.27 7.16 5.82
CA HIS A 206 -16.57 6.57 6.16
C HIS A 206 -16.70 6.25 7.65
N PHE A 207 -17.96 6.26 8.13
CA PHE A 207 -18.28 6.04 9.53
C PHE A 207 -18.21 4.55 9.89
N PHE A 208 -17.74 4.23 11.08
CA PHE A 208 -17.74 2.86 11.62
C PHE A 208 -18.00 2.91 13.14
N CYS A 209 -18.44 1.79 13.71
CA CYS A 209 -18.66 1.67 15.15
C CYS A 209 -17.38 1.20 15.84
N GLN A 210 -16.80 2.07 16.67
CA GLN A 210 -15.57 1.74 17.41
C GLN A 210 -15.80 0.69 18.50
N PHE A 211 -16.99 0.66 19.12
CA PHE A 211 -17.32 -0.32 20.16
C PHE A 211 -17.37 -1.75 19.60
N CYS A 212 -18.12 -1.94 18.51
CA CYS A 212 -18.20 -3.22 17.83
C CYS A 212 -16.85 -3.71 17.29
N GLU A 213 -15.98 -2.78 16.92
CA GLU A 213 -14.60 -3.09 16.53
C GLU A 213 -13.81 -3.64 17.73
N THR A 214 -13.84 -2.94 18.87
CA THR A 214 -13.12 -3.37 20.08
C THR A 214 -13.62 -4.71 20.65
N GLU A 215 -14.92 -5.00 20.49
CA GLU A 215 -15.52 -6.26 20.93
C GLU A 215 -15.33 -7.42 19.92
N GLY A 216 -14.78 -7.15 18.74
CA GLY A 216 -14.57 -8.15 17.69
C GLY A 216 -15.85 -8.67 17.02
N LYS A 217 -17.02 -8.09 17.31
CA LYS A 217 -18.33 -8.58 16.82
C LYS A 217 -18.65 -8.08 15.40
N HIS A 218 -18.27 -6.83 15.07
CA HIS A 218 -18.49 -6.24 13.74
C HIS A 218 -17.25 -5.48 13.26
N MET A 219 -16.14 -6.20 13.12
CA MET A 219 -14.94 -5.64 12.49
C MET A 219 -15.21 -5.38 11.00
N ASN A 220 -14.72 -4.24 10.50
CA ASN A 220 -14.82 -3.84 9.09
C ASN A 220 -16.25 -3.58 8.57
N VAL A 221 -17.17 -3.22 9.47
CA VAL A 221 -18.50 -2.73 9.10
C VAL A 221 -18.48 -1.20 9.07
N PHE A 222 -18.85 -0.65 7.92
CA PHE A 222 -18.89 0.78 7.66
C PHE A 222 -20.31 1.22 7.33
N PHE A 223 -20.61 2.49 7.58
CA PHE A 223 -21.92 3.11 7.39
C PHE A 223 -21.79 4.28 6.41
N GLU A 224 -22.82 4.47 5.57
CA GLU A 224 -22.81 5.50 4.52
C GLU A 224 -22.87 6.91 5.13
N GLY A 225 -23.65 7.07 6.21
CA GLY A 225 -23.83 8.35 6.87
C GLY A 225 -24.00 8.24 8.39
N HIS A 226 -23.85 9.38 9.05
CA HIS A 226 -23.98 9.51 10.50
C HIS A 226 -25.34 9.00 11.02
N ALA A 227 -26.42 9.20 10.27
CA ALA A 227 -27.76 8.73 10.65
C ALA A 227 -27.83 7.20 10.82
N GLU A 228 -27.16 6.44 9.96
CA GLU A 228 -27.12 4.98 10.03
C GLU A 228 -26.29 4.51 11.23
N LEU A 229 -25.15 5.18 11.49
CA LEU A 229 -24.34 4.92 12.68
C LEU A 229 -25.12 5.17 13.97
N VAL A 230 -25.89 6.26 14.04
CA VAL A 230 -26.76 6.54 15.19
C VAL A 230 -27.87 5.50 15.33
N SER A 231 -28.45 5.02 14.23
CA SER A 231 -29.41 3.91 14.27
C SER A 231 -28.78 2.64 14.83
N HIS A 232 -27.56 2.32 14.40
CA HIS A 232 -26.79 1.20 14.93
C HIS A 232 -26.51 1.37 16.43
N TYR A 233 -26.17 2.58 16.89
CA TYR A 233 -26.00 2.86 18.31
C TYR A 233 -27.29 2.70 19.12
N LYS A 234 -28.47 2.96 18.55
CA LYS A 234 -29.76 2.71 19.23
C LYS A 234 -30.07 1.22 19.41
N GLU A 235 -29.70 0.41 18.43
CA GLU A 235 -30.06 -1.02 18.39
C GLU A 235 -29.07 -1.89 19.17
N HIS A 236 -27.78 -1.55 19.10
CA HIS A 236 -26.70 -2.41 19.60
C HIS A 236 -25.88 -1.79 20.73
N HIS A 237 -26.07 -0.50 21.02
CA HIS A 237 -25.32 0.22 22.06
C HIS A 237 -26.26 1.07 22.94
N PHE A 238 -25.68 1.81 23.88
CA PHE A 238 -26.42 2.64 24.82
C PHE A 238 -26.18 4.12 24.53
N LEU A 239 -27.21 4.84 24.07
CA LEU A 239 -27.14 6.29 23.83
C LEU A 239 -27.56 7.08 25.06
N CYS A 240 -27.01 8.28 25.19
CA CYS A 240 -27.42 9.23 26.21
C CYS A 240 -28.64 10.04 25.76
N ASP A 241 -29.68 10.11 26.60
CA ASP A 241 -30.93 10.82 26.30
C ASP A 241 -30.90 12.33 26.60
N PHE A 242 -29.84 12.85 27.23
CA PHE A 242 -29.69 14.28 27.48
C PHE A 242 -29.48 15.05 26.17
N GLU A 243 -30.20 16.16 25.97
CA GLU A 243 -30.23 16.90 24.70
C GLU A 243 -28.85 17.32 24.18
N GLU A 244 -27.95 17.73 25.08
CA GLU A 244 -26.56 18.09 24.73
C GLU A 244 -25.76 16.87 24.23
N CYS A 245 -25.85 15.74 24.93
CA CYS A 245 -25.16 14.50 24.58
C CYS A 245 -25.74 13.82 23.33
N LYS A 246 -27.05 13.94 23.16
CA LYS A 246 -27.81 13.41 22.02
C LYS A 246 -27.49 14.17 20.73
N THR A 247 -27.33 15.50 20.82
CA THR A 247 -26.86 16.33 19.70
C THR A 247 -25.43 15.96 19.30
N MET A 248 -24.60 15.62 20.27
CA MET A 248 -23.21 15.19 20.05
C MET A 248 -23.07 13.69 19.69
N GLY A 249 -24.16 12.92 19.73
CA GLY A 249 -24.15 11.49 19.39
C GLY A 249 -23.36 10.59 20.36
N ILE A 250 -23.30 10.96 21.66
CA ILE A 250 -22.54 10.21 22.66
C ILE A 250 -23.19 8.84 22.91
N ALA A 251 -22.44 7.78 22.64
CA ALA A 251 -22.83 6.38 22.82
C ALA A 251 -21.84 5.63 23.73
N PHE A 252 -22.30 4.54 24.34
CA PHE A 252 -21.53 3.70 25.27
C PHE A 252 -21.66 2.22 24.88
N SER A 253 -20.58 1.46 25.07
CA SER A 253 -20.57 0.00 24.86
C SER A 253 -21.49 -0.73 25.84
N ASN A 254 -21.55 -0.29 27.10
CA ASN A 254 -22.29 -0.95 28.16
C ASN A 254 -23.18 0.00 28.98
N GLN A 255 -24.24 -0.55 29.58
CA GLN A 255 -25.18 0.22 30.41
C GLN A 255 -24.54 0.81 31.67
N VAL A 256 -23.48 0.19 32.19
CA VAL A 256 -22.76 0.68 33.37
C VAL A 256 -22.09 2.02 33.06
N ASP A 257 -21.43 2.13 31.90
CA ASP A 257 -20.73 3.36 31.49
C ASP A 257 -21.72 4.48 31.20
N LEU A 258 -22.86 4.17 30.58
CA LEU A 258 -23.97 5.12 30.43
C LEU A 258 -24.43 5.64 31.80
N LYS A 259 -24.68 4.75 32.77
CA LYS A 259 -25.12 5.16 34.11
C LYS A 259 -24.10 6.04 34.81
N LEU A 260 -22.81 5.71 34.73
CA LEU A 260 -21.72 6.53 35.27
C LEU A 260 -21.68 7.91 34.62
N HIS A 261 -21.87 7.98 33.30
CA HIS A 261 -21.96 9.25 32.57
C HIS A 261 -23.18 10.09 32.97
N GLN A 262 -24.31 9.46 33.34
CA GLN A 262 -25.52 10.16 33.76
C GLN A 262 -25.47 10.69 35.20
N VAL A 263 -24.56 10.21 36.07
CA VAL A 263 -24.47 10.63 37.48
C VAL A 263 -24.27 12.15 37.64
N PRO A 264 -23.35 12.82 36.93
CA PRO A 264 -23.16 14.27 37.03
C PRO A 264 -24.40 15.06 36.62
N PHE A 265 -25.09 14.63 35.55
CA PHE A 265 -26.33 15.26 35.09
C PHE A 265 -27.50 15.00 36.04
N SER A 266 -27.55 13.82 36.66
CA SER A 266 -28.55 13.48 37.68
C SER A 266 -28.33 14.29 38.96
N ASN A 267 -27.09 14.47 39.39
CA ASN A 267 -26.74 15.32 40.53
C ASN A 267 -27.00 16.82 40.25
N ALA A 268 -26.94 17.27 38.99
CA ALA A 268 -27.40 18.59 38.60
C ALA A 268 -28.94 18.73 38.68
N ILE A 269 -29.68 17.65 38.42
CA ILE A 269 -31.15 17.60 38.59
C ILE A 269 -31.58 17.44 40.06
N PHE A 270 -30.71 16.95 40.96
CA PHE A 270 -31.03 16.84 42.39
C PHE A 270 -31.26 18.18 43.11
N HIS A 271 -30.99 19.32 42.47
CA HIS A 271 -31.41 20.63 42.98
C HIS A 271 -32.83 21.05 42.58
N LEU A 272 -33.51 20.34 41.66
CA LEU A 272 -34.88 20.67 41.26
C LEU A 272 -35.74 19.41 41.14
N THR A 273 -36.51 19.18 42.20
CA THR A 273 -37.77 18.41 42.26
C THR A 273 -37.70 16.89 42.45
N ARG A 274 -37.80 16.53 43.72
CA ARG A 274 -38.41 15.29 44.25
C ARG A 274 -39.88 15.18 43.76
N ARG A 275 -40.23 14.12 43.06
CA ARG A 275 -41.51 13.37 43.21
C ARG A 275 -41.48 12.06 42.44
N GLU A 276 -41.82 10.99 43.16
CA GLU A 276 -41.84 9.61 42.71
C GLU A 276 -43.06 9.27 41.83
N GLY A 277 -42.87 8.31 40.94
CA GLY A 277 -43.95 7.57 40.27
C GLY A 277 -43.37 6.46 39.38
N PRO A 278 -43.86 5.21 39.44
CA PRO A 278 -43.34 4.11 38.62
C PRO A 278 -43.99 4.09 37.23
N PRO A 279 -43.27 3.76 36.13
CA PRO A 279 -43.90 3.60 34.83
C PRO A 279 -44.41 2.15 34.61
N PRO A 280 -45.43 1.97 33.75
CA PRO A 280 -46.06 0.68 33.49
C PRO A 280 -45.30 -0.15 32.44
N SER A 281 -45.57 -1.46 32.47
CA SER A 281 -45.14 -2.45 31.48
C SER A 281 -45.81 -2.25 30.12
N ALA A 282 -45.04 -2.39 29.03
CA ALA A 282 -45.54 -2.36 27.64
C ALA A 282 -45.26 -3.70 26.91
N PRO A 283 -46.07 -4.06 25.89
CA PRO A 283 -46.13 -5.41 25.32
C PRO A 283 -45.24 -5.61 24.08
N ASN A 284 -44.98 -6.88 23.77
CA ASN A 284 -44.28 -7.38 22.58
C ASN A 284 -45.08 -7.16 21.29
N LEU A 285 -44.42 -6.73 20.20
CA LEU A 285 -44.78 -6.99 18.78
C LEU A 285 -43.50 -6.96 17.90
N PRO A 286 -43.46 -7.68 16.76
CA PRO A 286 -42.22 -8.09 16.10
C PRO A 286 -41.68 -7.08 15.07
N VAL A 287 -40.35 -7.00 14.96
CA VAL A 287 -39.64 -6.18 13.96
C VAL A 287 -39.44 -6.97 12.66
N ALA A 288 -39.84 -6.37 11.54
CA ALA A 288 -39.57 -6.85 10.19
C ALA A 288 -38.18 -6.39 9.71
N ARG A 289 -37.44 -7.31 9.08
CA ARG A 289 -36.06 -7.19 8.62
C ARG A 289 -35.96 -6.41 7.29
N ARG A 290 -35.05 -5.43 7.18
CA ARG A 290 -34.53 -4.94 5.89
C ARG A 290 -33.02 -4.69 5.95
N GLU A 291 -32.34 -5.22 4.95
CA GLU A 291 -30.89 -5.37 4.84
C GLU A 291 -30.27 -4.23 4.03
N LYS A 292 -29.28 -3.54 4.60
CA LYS A 292 -28.14 -2.92 3.90
C LYS A 292 -26.94 -2.84 4.86
N ILE A 293 -26.40 -4.00 5.22
CA ILE A 293 -25.15 -4.11 6.00
C ILE A 293 -24.15 -4.80 5.08
N ALA A 294 -23.07 -4.11 4.72
CA ALA A 294 -22.01 -4.71 3.91
C ALA A 294 -20.95 -5.31 4.83
N LEU A 295 -20.92 -6.63 4.91
CA LEU A 295 -19.86 -7.39 5.54
C LEU A 295 -18.73 -7.60 4.53
N VAL A 296 -17.55 -7.01 4.75
CA VAL A 296 -16.36 -7.37 3.98
C VAL A 296 -15.78 -8.65 4.60
N GLN A 297 -15.96 -9.78 3.93
CA GLN A 297 -15.43 -11.07 4.38
C GLN A 297 -13.91 -11.15 4.16
N GLN A 298 -13.20 -11.62 5.18
CA GLN A 298 -11.85 -12.16 5.06
C GLN A 298 -11.98 -13.69 4.92
N GLU A 299 -11.27 -14.30 3.95
CA GLU A 299 -11.25 -15.75 3.80
C GLU A 299 -10.76 -16.41 5.11
N GLN A 300 -11.62 -17.20 5.75
CA GLN A 300 -11.26 -18.03 6.89
C GLN A 300 -10.44 -19.23 6.40
N ALA A 301 -9.28 -19.45 7.02
CA ALA A 301 -8.52 -20.67 6.83
C ALA A 301 -9.30 -21.88 7.39
N PRO A 302 -9.24 -23.06 6.74
CA PRO A 302 -10.00 -24.23 7.19
C PRO A 302 -9.47 -24.78 8.52
N SER A 303 -10.37 -25.02 9.47
CA SER A 303 -10.10 -25.71 10.74
C SER A 303 -9.84 -27.20 10.50
N ARG A 304 -8.66 -27.69 10.91
CA ARG A 304 -8.36 -29.13 10.98
C ARG A 304 -8.68 -29.68 12.38
N PRO A 305 -9.15 -30.94 12.52
CA PRO A 305 -9.35 -31.58 13.82
C PRO A 305 -8.00 -31.83 14.51
N ALA A 306 -7.98 -31.66 15.83
CA ALA A 306 -6.83 -31.90 16.68
C ALA A 306 -6.70 -33.39 17.00
N GLU A 307 -5.85 -34.12 16.27
CA GLU A 307 -5.20 -35.38 16.71
C GLU A 307 -4.25 -35.88 15.60
N GLU A 308 -3.06 -35.30 15.50
CA GLU A 308 -1.82 -35.99 15.08
C GLU A 308 -0.63 -35.03 15.25
N PHE A 309 0.26 -35.32 16.21
CA PHE A 309 1.45 -34.52 16.47
C PHE A 309 2.62 -35.13 15.69
N VAL A 310 3.03 -34.49 14.60
CA VAL A 310 4.32 -34.76 13.94
C VAL A 310 5.17 -33.51 14.04
N VAL A 311 6.27 -33.61 14.80
CA VAL A 311 7.27 -32.54 14.91
C VAL A 311 8.08 -32.48 13.61
N VAL A 312 7.97 -31.38 12.88
CA VAL A 312 8.80 -31.09 11.69
C VAL A 312 9.58 -29.79 11.96
N PRO A 313 10.91 -29.73 11.70
CA PRO A 313 11.73 -28.56 11.96
C PRO A 313 11.30 -27.32 11.15
N SER A 314 11.40 -26.17 11.80
CA SER A 314 10.89 -24.85 11.39
C SER A 314 11.27 -24.40 9.97
N ALA A 315 10.27 -24.22 9.11
CA ALA A 315 10.38 -23.62 7.78
C ALA A 315 10.06 -22.12 7.82
N GLN A 316 10.94 -21.32 8.43
CA GLN A 316 10.98 -19.87 8.15
C GLN A 316 11.72 -19.65 6.83
N SER A 317 11.07 -19.93 5.71
CA SER A 317 11.60 -19.66 4.38
C SER A 317 10.46 -19.55 3.37
N ARG A 318 10.33 -18.34 2.80
CA ARG A 318 9.64 -17.98 1.55
C ARG A 318 8.10 -17.88 1.58
N ARG A 319 7.62 -16.65 1.78
CA ARG A 319 6.48 -16.09 1.03
C ARG A 319 6.93 -14.79 0.35
N PRO A 320 6.55 -14.52 -0.91
CA PRO A 320 6.86 -13.27 -1.58
C PRO A 320 5.98 -12.17 -0.98
N VAL A 321 6.62 -11.13 -0.42
CA VAL A 321 5.94 -9.92 0.03
C VAL A 321 5.67 -9.06 -1.19
N VAL A 322 4.40 -8.91 -1.56
CA VAL A 322 3.96 -7.82 -2.44
C VAL A 322 4.09 -6.54 -1.62
N ARG A 323 4.98 -5.62 -2.04
CA ARG A 323 5.18 -4.34 -1.37
C ARG A 323 4.37 -3.27 -2.08
N TYR A 324 3.45 -2.64 -1.35
CA TYR A 324 2.88 -1.34 -1.71
C TYR A 324 3.69 -0.24 -1.00
N ASN A 325 4.32 0.64 -1.78
CA ASN A 325 5.05 1.79 -1.26
C ASN A 325 4.14 3.02 -1.28
N VAL A 326 3.40 3.25 -0.21
CA VAL A 326 2.90 4.60 0.13
C VAL A 326 3.33 4.89 1.56
N ALA A 327 4.15 5.93 1.72
CA ALA A 327 4.61 6.40 3.02
C ALA A 327 3.39 6.79 3.91
N PRO A 328 3.40 6.47 5.22
CA PRO A 328 2.37 6.97 6.12
C PRO A 328 2.46 8.49 6.23
N ALA A 329 1.31 9.19 6.18
CA ALA A 329 1.23 10.64 6.28
C ALA A 329 1.41 11.18 7.72
N TYR A 330 2.01 10.42 8.63
CA TYR A 330 2.23 10.87 10.01
C TYR A 330 3.39 10.13 10.67
N THR A 331 4.43 10.87 11.04
CA THR A 331 5.54 10.42 11.91
C THR A 331 5.30 10.98 13.31
N PRO A 332 5.09 10.15 14.35
CA PRO A 332 5.01 10.66 15.71
C PRO A 332 6.39 11.16 16.15
N GLN A 333 6.46 12.42 16.59
CA GLN A 333 7.65 12.98 17.22
C GLN A 333 7.78 12.36 18.61
N THR A 334 8.88 11.64 18.84
CA THR A 334 9.27 11.12 20.15
C THR A 334 9.96 12.22 20.95
N GLU A 335 9.20 13.00 21.69
CA GLU A 335 9.71 13.78 22.82
C GLU A 335 8.70 13.62 23.97
N ASP A 336 9.22 13.34 25.16
CA ASP A 336 8.54 13.20 26.47
C ASP A 336 7.75 11.91 26.78
N PHE A 337 8.49 10.83 27.07
CA PHE A 337 8.05 9.80 28.02
C PHE A 337 9.00 9.76 29.23
N PRO A 338 8.53 10.04 30.48
CA PRO A 338 9.39 10.00 31.67
C PRO A 338 9.74 8.55 32.06
N THR A 339 11.01 8.18 32.00
CA THR A 339 11.51 6.88 32.49
C THR A 339 11.71 6.90 34.01
N LEU A 340 11.13 5.92 34.70
CA LEU A 340 11.33 5.68 36.14
C LEU A 340 12.75 5.16 36.44
N ASN A 341 13.39 5.80 37.40
CA ASN A 341 14.77 5.60 37.85
C ASN A 341 14.99 4.20 38.45
N ASN A 342 15.94 3.43 37.91
CA ASN A 342 16.35 2.13 38.46
C ASN A 342 17.59 2.30 39.35
N SER A 343 17.42 1.95 40.62
CA SER A 343 18.42 2.04 41.68
C SER A 343 19.68 1.18 41.40
N ARG A 344 20.86 1.77 41.61
CA ARG A 344 22.16 1.06 41.63
C ARG A 344 22.27 0.17 42.88
N PRO A 345 22.88 -1.03 42.82
CA PRO A 345 23.38 -1.70 43.99
C PRO A 345 24.86 -1.35 44.28
N ASP A 346 25.14 -1.24 45.57
CA ASP A 346 26.42 -0.89 46.23
C ASP A 346 27.51 -1.96 46.01
N PRO A 347 28.82 -1.61 45.93
CA PRO A 347 29.90 -2.57 45.78
C PRO A 347 30.53 -2.90 47.15
N SER A 348 30.26 -4.09 47.68
CA SER A 348 31.17 -4.73 48.62
C SER A 348 30.94 -6.24 48.66
N LEU A 349 31.96 -7.00 48.26
CA LEU A 349 32.57 -8.08 49.04
C LEU A 349 33.52 -8.91 48.14
N ASN A 350 34.79 -8.91 48.55
CA ASN A 350 35.85 -9.84 48.14
C ASN A 350 35.39 -11.30 48.27
N VAL A 351 36.00 -12.20 47.47
CA VAL A 351 36.92 -13.25 47.95
C VAL A 351 37.54 -13.99 46.77
N SER A 352 38.86 -14.13 46.86
CA SER A 352 39.81 -14.90 46.05
C SER A 352 39.45 -16.37 45.89
N SER A 353 39.90 -17.04 44.82
CA SER A 353 40.93 -18.10 44.89
C SER A 353 41.22 -18.77 43.54
N ALA A 354 42.52 -19.02 43.35
CA ALA A 354 43.21 -20.00 42.51
C ALA A 354 43.14 -19.84 40.98
#